data_AF-A0A1A8MQL9-F1
#
_entry.id   AF-A0A1A8MQL9-F1
#
_cell.length_a   1.000
_cell.length_b   1.000
_cell.length_c   1.000
_cell.angle_alpha   90.00
_cell.angle_beta   90.00
_cell.angle_gamma   90.00
#
_symmetry.space_group_name_H-M   'P 1'
#
loop_
_entity.id
_entity.type
_entity.pdbx_description
1 polymer ?
#
loop_
_entity_poly.entity_id
_entity_poly.type
_entity_poly.pdbx_seq_one_letter_code
_entity_poly.pdbx_strand_id
1 'polypeptide(L)'
;RGPEGHCPISLTWVPQHTDEAYSECITFKVWIKTGEVSKFTKIMVLTGYEMIYKPVWKGDLHNQKNIWRIPCGGSRSDPYALIENGCLMAQAGRNISVSYITKSSSCTVYHKVADPKPDFSFSVNESSKTVTITVDPETEVFAGICYQK
;
A
#
# COMPACT_ATOMS: atom_id res chain seq x y z
N ARG A 1 -4.85 -20.99 -12.21
CA ARG A 1 -6.31 -21.14 -12.03
C ARG A 1 -6.73 -20.03 -11.08
N GLY A 2 -7.49 -19.04 -11.55
CA GLY A 2 -7.97 -17.94 -10.69
C GLY A 2 -9.02 -18.44 -9.70
N PRO A 3 -9.24 -17.75 -8.57
CA PRO A 3 -10.22 -18.16 -7.59
C PRO A 3 -11.62 -17.79 -8.08
N GLU A 4 -12.45 -18.78 -8.37
CA GLU A 4 -13.88 -18.51 -8.55
C GLU A 4 -14.51 -18.26 -7.17
N GLY A 5 -15.31 -17.20 -7.05
CA GLY A 5 -16.07 -16.86 -5.84
C GLY A 5 -15.35 -16.06 -4.75
N HIS A 6 -14.04 -15.79 -4.86
CA HIS A 6 -13.31 -14.97 -3.89
C HIS A 6 -12.82 -13.66 -4.55
N CYS A 7 -12.58 -12.63 -3.73
CA CYS A 7 -12.05 -11.36 -4.24
C CYS A 7 -10.70 -11.60 -4.93
N PRO A 8 -10.54 -11.26 -6.23
CA PRO A 8 -9.33 -11.56 -6.99
C PRO A 8 -8.12 -10.67 -6.64
N ILE A 9 -8.24 -9.86 -5.60
CA ILE A 9 -7.18 -8.96 -5.13
C ILE A 9 -6.35 -9.67 -4.08
N SER A 10 -5.04 -9.66 -4.26
CA SER A 10 -4.05 -10.02 -3.25
C SER A 10 -3.27 -8.76 -2.87
N LEU A 11 -3.19 -8.48 -1.58
CA LEU A 11 -2.36 -7.42 -1.02
C LEU A 11 -1.18 -8.04 -0.26
N THR A 12 -0.01 -7.47 -0.46
CA THR A 12 1.19 -7.76 0.33
C THR A 12 1.87 -6.45 0.70
N TRP A 13 2.52 -6.39 1.84
CA TRP A 13 3.18 -5.19 2.31
C TRP A 13 4.53 -5.54 2.93
N VAL A 14 5.50 -4.64 2.71
CA VAL A 14 6.84 -4.75 3.28
C VAL A 14 7.12 -3.46 4.04
N PRO A 15 7.48 -3.52 5.33
CA PRO A 15 7.94 -2.37 6.08
C PRO A 15 9.07 -1.64 5.35
N GLN A 16 9.03 -0.32 5.39
CA GLN A 16 10.06 0.57 4.90
C GLN A 16 10.46 1.51 6.04
N HIS A 17 11.68 1.34 6.50
CA HIS A 17 12.30 2.24 7.47
C HIS A 17 13.09 3.27 6.66
N THR A 18 12.49 4.43 6.45
CA THR A 18 13.22 5.60 5.94
C THR A 18 13.57 6.51 7.12
N ASP A 19 14.57 7.37 6.93
CA ASP A 19 15.07 8.30 7.96
C ASP A 19 14.00 9.27 8.50
N GLU A 20 12.84 9.38 7.84
CA GLU A 20 11.82 10.39 8.15
C GLU A 20 10.60 9.82 8.89
N ALA A 21 10.14 8.60 8.56
CA ALA A 21 8.97 7.98 9.20
C ALA A 21 8.79 6.50 8.78
N TYR A 22 8.12 5.71 9.64
CA TYR A 22 7.65 4.38 9.25
C TYR A 22 6.64 4.48 8.09
N SER A 23 6.85 3.62 7.09
CA SER A 23 5.92 3.44 5.99
C SER A 23 5.92 2.00 5.54
N GLU A 24 4.93 1.61 4.74
CA GLU A 24 4.89 0.30 4.13
C GLU A 24 4.83 0.43 2.61
N CYS A 25 5.60 -0.43 1.96
CA CYS A 25 5.57 -0.64 0.52
C CYS A 25 4.44 -1.63 0.19
N ILE A 26 3.28 -1.11 -0.19
CA ILE A 26 2.10 -1.92 -0.51
C ILE A 26 2.17 -2.39 -1.96
N THR A 27 2.11 -3.69 -2.17
CA THR A 27 1.99 -4.30 -3.50
C THR A 27 0.61 -4.92 -3.62
N PHE A 28 -0.10 -4.60 -4.71
CA PHE A 28 -1.36 -5.24 -5.04
C PHE A 28 -1.24 -6.07 -6.31
N LYS A 29 -1.90 -7.22 -6.31
CA LYS A 29 -2.04 -8.11 -7.46
C LYS A 29 -3.51 -8.37 -7.69
N VAL A 30 -3.97 -8.25 -8.94
CA VAL A 30 -5.36 -8.51 -9.31
C VAL A 30 -5.42 -9.48 -10.47
N TRP A 31 -6.11 -10.60 -10.29
CA TRP A 31 -6.39 -11.55 -11.37
C TRP A 31 -7.70 -11.19 -12.06
N ILE A 32 -7.64 -10.94 -13.37
CA ILE A 32 -8.78 -10.47 -14.16
C ILE A 32 -9.13 -11.50 -15.21
N LYS A 33 -10.41 -11.83 -15.38
CA LYS A 33 -10.84 -12.65 -16.51
C LYS A 33 -10.57 -11.89 -17.82
N THR A 34 -9.90 -12.51 -18.78
CA THR A 34 -9.48 -11.83 -20.02
C THR A 34 -10.65 -11.19 -20.78
N GLY A 35 -11.83 -11.81 -20.80
CA GLY A 35 -13.04 -11.25 -21.39
C GLY A 35 -13.61 -10.01 -20.66
N GLU A 36 -13.19 -9.76 -19.42
CA GLU A 36 -13.58 -8.60 -18.64
C GLU A 36 -12.59 -7.44 -18.74
N VAL A 37 -11.42 -7.62 -19.36
CA VAL A 37 -10.46 -6.54 -19.65
C VAL A 37 -11.08 -5.61 -20.70
N SER A 38 -11.96 -4.72 -20.24
CA SER A 38 -12.80 -3.84 -21.05
C SER A 38 -12.79 -2.42 -20.49
N LYS A 39 -13.45 -1.47 -21.17
CA LYS A 39 -13.54 -0.06 -20.73
C LYS A 39 -14.10 0.13 -19.31
N PHE A 40 -14.82 -0.85 -18.78
CA PHE A 40 -15.51 -0.78 -17.49
C PHE A 40 -14.66 -1.26 -16.32
N THR A 41 -13.63 -2.05 -16.59
CA THR A 41 -12.79 -2.59 -15.53
C THR A 41 -11.84 -1.53 -15.03
N LYS A 42 -11.89 -1.30 -13.73
CA LYS A 42 -11.08 -0.30 -13.03
C LYS A 42 -10.61 -0.89 -11.72
N ILE A 43 -9.39 -0.53 -11.34
CA ILE A 43 -8.84 -0.78 -10.02
C ILE A 43 -8.67 0.58 -9.37
N MET A 44 -9.31 0.79 -8.23
CA MET A 44 -9.25 2.03 -7.47
C MET A 44 -8.42 1.79 -6.22
N VAL A 45 -7.46 2.67 -5.96
CA VAL A 45 -6.60 2.61 -4.79
C VAL A 45 -6.73 3.91 -4.01
N LEU A 46 -7.01 3.80 -2.72
CA LEU A 46 -7.07 4.93 -1.80
C LEU A 46 -5.97 4.76 -0.75
N THR A 47 -5.00 5.67 -0.74
CA THR A 47 -3.89 5.72 0.25
C THR A 47 -3.84 7.04 1.03
N GLY A 48 -4.82 7.93 0.80
CA GLY A 48 -4.85 9.33 1.21
C GLY A 48 -5.32 10.24 0.08
N TYR A 49 -5.13 9.79 -1.16
CA TYR A 49 -5.74 10.30 -2.38
C TYR A 49 -6.20 9.13 -3.24
N GLU A 50 -7.09 9.39 -4.19
CA GLU A 50 -7.63 8.39 -5.10
C GLU A 50 -6.76 8.21 -6.34
N MET A 51 -6.40 6.97 -6.63
CA MET A 51 -5.73 6.57 -7.86
C MET A 51 -6.62 5.57 -8.60
N ILE A 52 -6.84 5.81 -9.89
CA ILE A 52 -7.61 4.91 -10.75
C ILE A 52 -6.68 4.28 -11.78
N TYR A 53 -6.53 2.96 -11.69
CA TYR A 53 -5.80 2.14 -12.64
C TYR A 53 -6.75 1.50 -13.63
N LYS A 54 -6.39 1.58 -14.91
CA LYS A 54 -7.10 0.94 -16.00
C LYS A 54 -6.26 -0.19 -16.61
N PRO A 55 -6.71 -1.45 -16.51
CA PRO A 55 -6.12 -2.57 -17.21
C PRO A 55 -6.01 -2.30 -18.71
N VAL A 56 -4.83 -2.50 -19.29
CA VAL A 56 -4.65 -2.51 -20.75
C VAL A 56 -3.76 -3.66 -21.19
N TRP A 57 -3.99 -4.18 -22.38
CA TRP A 57 -3.03 -5.09 -23.02
C TRP A 57 -1.82 -4.31 -23.52
N LYS A 58 -0.64 -4.94 -23.56
CA LYS A 58 0.58 -4.32 -24.10
C LYS A 58 0.31 -3.77 -25.51
N GLY A 59 0.63 -2.49 -25.73
CA GLY A 59 0.43 -1.77 -27.00
C GLY A 59 -0.52 -0.57 -26.92
N ASP A 60 -1.41 -0.50 -25.92
CA ASP A 60 -2.39 0.59 -25.76
C ASP A 60 -2.02 1.56 -24.62
N LEU A 61 -0.82 2.15 -24.63
CA LEU A 61 -0.36 3.07 -23.58
C LEU A 61 -0.48 4.53 -24.02
N HIS A 62 -1.71 5.06 -24.07
CA HIS A 62 -1.91 6.51 -24.07
C HIS A 62 -2.49 6.94 -22.73
N ASN A 63 -1.65 7.57 -21.89
CA ASN A 63 -2.09 8.08 -20.59
C ASN A 63 -3.08 9.24 -20.81
N GLN A 64 -4.15 9.24 -20.03
CA GLN A 64 -5.06 10.38 -19.86
C GLN A 64 -4.87 10.91 -18.44
N LYS A 65 -5.16 12.20 -18.21
CA LYS A 65 -5.05 12.80 -16.87
C LYS A 65 -5.84 11.97 -15.85
N ASN A 66 -5.20 11.60 -14.73
CA ASN A 66 -5.75 10.87 -13.57
C ASN A 66 -6.16 9.40 -13.81
N ILE A 67 -5.88 8.81 -14.97
CA ILE A 67 -6.11 7.38 -15.24
C ILE A 67 -4.78 6.72 -15.62
N TRP A 68 -4.26 5.91 -14.71
CA TRP A 68 -3.01 5.19 -14.90
C TRP A 68 -3.29 3.89 -15.66
N ARG A 69 -2.82 3.80 -16.91
CA ARG A 69 -2.92 2.55 -17.67
C ARG A 69 -1.85 1.58 -17.15
N ILE A 70 -2.28 0.40 -16.72
CA ILE A 70 -1.40 -0.63 -16.18
C ILE A 70 -1.44 -1.86 -17.10
N PRO A 71 -0.29 -2.34 -17.59
CA PRO A 71 -0.26 -3.45 -18.51
C PRO A 71 -0.67 -4.74 -17.81
N CYS A 72 -1.51 -5.51 -18.48
CA CYS A 72 -1.83 -6.87 -18.07
C CYS A 72 -0.64 -7.78 -18.40
N GLY A 73 -0.24 -8.60 -17.44
CA GLY A 73 0.62 -9.76 -17.62
C GLY A 73 -0.18 -10.94 -18.19
N GLY A 74 0.47 -11.72 -19.05
CA GLY A 74 -0.13 -12.83 -19.78
C GLY A 74 -0.49 -12.50 -21.23
N SER A 75 -1.08 -13.48 -21.92
CA SER A 75 -1.57 -13.39 -23.28
C SER A 75 -3.09 -13.20 -23.33
N ARG A 76 -3.61 -12.62 -24.42
CA ARG A 76 -5.06 -12.56 -24.67
C ARG A 76 -5.71 -13.94 -24.83
N SER A 77 -4.91 -14.97 -25.11
CA SER A 77 -5.34 -16.37 -25.18
C SER A 77 -5.54 -17.00 -23.80
N ASP A 78 -4.96 -16.40 -22.75
CA ASP A 78 -5.07 -16.94 -21.40
C ASP A 78 -6.44 -16.61 -20.82
N PRO A 79 -7.03 -17.51 -20.00
CA PRO A 79 -8.33 -17.27 -19.39
C PRO A 79 -8.31 -16.12 -18.38
N TYR A 80 -7.14 -15.82 -17.83
CA TYR A 80 -6.92 -14.78 -16.83
C TYR A 80 -5.67 -13.97 -17.17
N ALA A 81 -5.72 -12.69 -16.86
CA ALA A 81 -4.61 -11.76 -16.92
C ALA A 81 -4.25 -11.30 -15.51
N LEU A 82 -2.97 -11.08 -15.24
CA LEU A 82 -2.49 -10.57 -13.96
C LEU A 82 -2.17 -9.08 -14.07
N ILE A 83 -2.62 -8.30 -13.10
CA ILE A 83 -2.14 -6.94 -12.90
C ILE A 83 -1.36 -6.89 -11.61
N GLU A 84 -0.20 -6.28 -11.67
CA GLU A 84 0.68 -6.08 -10.53
C GLU A 84 1.19 -4.65 -10.56
N ASN A 85 1.03 -3.95 -9.45
CA ASN A 85 1.64 -2.64 -9.24
C ASN A 85 2.75 -2.77 -8.20
N GLY A 86 3.93 -2.25 -8.53
CA GLY A 86 5.08 -2.27 -7.65
C GLY A 86 5.03 -1.11 -6.67
N CYS A 87 5.13 -1.45 -5.38
CA CYS A 87 5.44 -0.55 -4.27
C CYS A 87 4.69 0.79 -4.23
N LEU A 88 3.46 0.77 -3.72
CA LEU A 88 2.75 1.97 -3.29
C LEU A 88 3.14 2.31 -1.86
N MET A 89 3.86 3.42 -1.69
CA MET A 89 4.24 3.91 -0.37
C MET A 89 3.02 4.38 0.41
N ALA A 90 2.82 3.80 1.59
CA ALA A 90 1.73 4.08 2.48
C ALA A 90 2.27 4.48 3.86
N GLN A 91 1.86 5.65 4.36
CA GLN A 91 2.33 6.19 5.64
C GLN A 91 1.73 5.43 6.83
N ALA A 92 2.48 5.41 7.93
CA ALA A 92 2.03 4.91 9.22
C ALA A 92 0.59 5.36 9.59
N GLY A 93 -0.19 4.45 10.15
CA GLY A 93 -1.54 4.73 10.64
C GLY A 93 -2.61 4.99 9.57
N ARG A 94 -2.26 4.99 8.28
CA ARG A 94 -3.22 5.17 7.18
C ARG A 94 -3.99 3.89 6.88
N ASN A 95 -5.23 4.06 6.44
CA ASN A 95 -6.02 2.97 5.87
C ASN A 95 -5.88 2.98 4.36
N ILE A 96 -5.46 1.84 3.82
CA ILE A 96 -5.38 1.56 2.40
C ILE A 96 -6.61 0.77 2.00
N SER A 97 -7.22 1.13 0.88
CA SER A 97 -8.21 0.27 0.24
C SER A 97 -7.91 0.10 -1.23
N VAL A 98 -8.07 -1.13 -1.72
CA VAL A 98 -7.95 -1.47 -3.14
C VAL A 98 -9.26 -2.10 -3.57
N SER A 99 -9.93 -1.46 -4.52
CA SER A 99 -11.20 -1.90 -5.07
C SER A 99 -11.01 -2.35 -6.50
N TYR A 100 -11.50 -3.54 -6.83
CA TYR A 100 -11.59 -4.07 -8.18
C TYR A 100 -13.05 -4.03 -8.60
N ILE A 101 -13.33 -3.37 -9.73
CA ILE A 101 -14.69 -3.18 -10.22
C ILE A 101 -14.72 -3.59 -11.68
N THR A 102 -15.61 -4.53 -12.02
CA THR A 102 -15.93 -4.94 -13.40
C THR A 102 -17.40 -4.70 -13.70
N LYS A 103 -17.87 -5.16 -14.86
CA LYS A 103 -19.29 -5.16 -15.20
C LYS A 103 -20.12 -6.12 -14.34
N SER A 104 -19.52 -7.22 -13.91
CA SER A 104 -20.23 -8.37 -13.33
C SER A 104 -20.01 -8.50 -11.82
N SER A 105 -18.93 -7.91 -11.30
CA SER A 105 -18.52 -8.06 -9.91
C SER A 105 -17.72 -6.87 -9.44
N SER A 106 -17.72 -6.67 -8.13
CA SER A 106 -16.79 -5.78 -7.45
C SER A 106 -16.31 -6.44 -6.16
N CYS A 107 -15.09 -6.10 -5.74
CA CYS A 107 -14.62 -6.42 -4.42
C CYS A 107 -13.62 -5.37 -3.94
N THR A 108 -13.52 -5.22 -2.63
CA THR A 108 -12.60 -4.29 -2.01
C THR A 108 -11.88 -4.99 -0.87
N VAL A 109 -10.56 -4.79 -0.81
CA VAL A 109 -9.71 -5.24 0.29
C VAL A 109 -9.14 -4.02 0.99
N TYR A 110 -8.93 -4.15 2.29
CA TYR A 110 -8.45 -3.09 3.15
C TYR A 110 -7.18 -3.52 3.86
N HIS A 111 -6.30 -2.57 4.10
CA HIS A 111 -5.10 -2.76 4.92
C HIS A 111 -4.88 -1.52 5.77
N LYS A 112 -4.65 -1.70 7.07
CA LYS A 112 -4.27 -0.60 7.95
C LYS A 112 -2.76 -0.68 8.15
N VAL A 113 -2.05 0.35 7.68
CA VAL A 113 -0.61 0.46 7.87
C VAL A 113 -0.35 0.56 9.37
N ALA A 114 0.60 -0.24 9.86
CA ALA A 114 1.00 -0.15 11.25
C ALA A 114 1.46 1.28 11.56
N ASP A 115 1.20 1.73 12.78
CA ASP A 115 1.78 2.96 13.31
C ASP A 115 2.64 2.57 14.51
N PRO A 116 3.84 2.02 14.26
CA PRO A 116 4.71 1.56 15.33
C PRO A 116 5.16 2.79 16.12
N LYS A 117 4.49 3.02 17.24
CA LYS A 117 4.95 3.95 18.25
C LYS A 117 5.99 3.23 19.10
N PRO A 118 7.25 3.68 19.14
CA PRO A 118 8.23 3.09 20.03
C PRO A 118 7.79 3.31 21.48
N ASP A 119 7.79 2.25 22.27
CA ASP A 119 7.67 2.36 23.71
C ASP A 119 8.98 2.93 24.26
N PHE A 120 8.88 4.02 25.00
CA PHE A 120 10.03 4.63 25.65
C PHE A 120 9.69 5.05 27.08
N SER A 121 10.70 5.05 27.94
CA SER A 121 10.62 5.63 29.28
C SER A 121 11.54 6.84 29.38
N PHE A 122 11.07 7.85 30.11
CA PHE A 122 11.80 9.08 30.37
C PHE A 122 11.80 9.33 31.87
N SER A 123 12.98 9.50 32.45
CA SER A 123 13.13 9.85 33.86
C SER A 123 14.18 10.93 34.07
N VAL A 124 13.89 11.86 34.99
CA VAL A 124 14.82 12.89 35.43
C VAL A 124 15.21 12.61 36.86
N ASN A 125 16.51 12.55 37.13
CA ASN A 125 17.02 12.55 38.48
C ASN A 125 17.55 13.96 38.79
N GLU A 126 16.83 14.68 39.66
CA GLU A 126 17.17 16.06 40.03
C GLU A 126 18.46 16.14 40.85
N SER A 127 18.71 15.16 41.71
CA SER A 127 19.89 15.15 42.58
C SER A 127 21.18 14.97 41.79
N SER A 128 21.19 14.06 40.80
CA SER A 128 22.33 13.84 39.91
C SER A 128 22.31 14.71 38.65
N LYS A 129 21.22 15.45 38.41
CA LYS A 129 20.97 16.22 37.18
C LYS A 129 21.09 15.37 35.91
N THR A 130 20.63 14.12 35.96
CA THR A 130 20.70 13.19 34.83
C THR A 130 19.33 12.95 34.21
N VAL A 131 19.29 12.90 32.88
CA VAL A 131 18.13 12.49 32.10
C VAL A 131 18.41 11.10 31.54
N THR A 132 17.49 10.17 31.74
CA THR A 132 17.57 8.81 31.21
C THR A 132 16.41 8.57 30.26
N ILE A 133 16.74 8.14 29.05
CA ILE A 133 15.79 7.76 28.01
C ILE A 133 16.06 6.29 27.69
N THR A 134 15.05 5.45 27.84
CA THR A 134 15.14 4.03 27.49
C THR A 134 14.19 3.76 26.34
N VAL A 135 14.67 3.08 25.32
CA VAL A 135 13.91 2.69 24.13
C VAL A 135 14.16 1.19 23.91
N ASP A 136 13.18 0.50 23.34
CA ASP A 136 13.35 -0.90 22.94
C ASP A 136 14.58 -1.05 22.00
N PRO A 137 15.54 -1.93 22.32
CA PRO A 137 16.76 -2.09 21.54
C PRO A 137 16.55 -2.54 20.10
N GLU A 138 15.38 -3.08 19.75
CA GLU A 138 15.10 -3.54 18.38
C GLU A 138 14.63 -2.41 17.44
N THR A 139 14.40 -1.20 17.96
CA THR A 139 13.88 -0.07 17.17
C THR A 139 14.89 1.06 17.09
N GLU A 140 15.37 1.36 15.88
CA GLU A 140 16.13 2.58 15.62
C GLU A 140 15.18 3.79 15.75
N VAL A 141 15.55 4.76 16.61
CA VAL A 141 14.74 5.96 16.85
C VAL A 141 15.57 7.23 16.77
N PHE A 142 14.98 8.27 16.22
CA PHE A 142 15.51 9.62 16.32
C PHE A 142 14.94 10.28 17.58
N ALA A 143 15.82 10.68 18.50
CA ALA A 143 15.44 11.37 19.73
C ALA A 143 15.90 12.83 19.71
N GLY A 144 14.98 13.75 20.01
CA GLY A 144 15.27 15.17 20.23
C GLY A 144 14.84 15.59 21.63
N ILE A 145 15.71 16.30 22.35
CA ILE A 145 15.41 16.84 23.68
C ILE A 145 15.26 18.36 23.56
N CYS A 146 14.07 18.85 23.90
CA CYS A 146 13.79 20.28 24.00
C CYS A 146 13.59 20.64 25.48
N TYR A 147 14.24 21.69 25.96
CA TYR A 147 14.00 22.25 27.28
C TYR A 147 13.64 23.73 27.17
N GLN A 148 12.72 24.17 28.01
CA GLN A 148 12.40 25.59 28.17
C GLN A 148 12.88 26.02 29.56
N LYS A 149 13.52 27.18 29.61
CA LYS A 149 14.04 27.78 30.84
C LYS A 149 12.98 28.63 31.51
#